data_AF-A0A1F2JLW3-F1
#
_entry.id   AF-A0A1F2JLW3-F1
#
_cell.length_a   1.000
_cell.length_b   1.000
_cell.length_c   1.000
_cell.angle_alpha   90.00
_cell.angle_beta   90.00
_cell.angle_gamma   90.00
#
_symmetry.space_group_name_H-M   'P 1'
#
loop_
_entity.id
_entity.type
_entity.pdbx_description
1 polymer ?
#
loop_
_entity_poly.entity_id
_entity_poly.type
_entity_poly.pdbx_seq_one_letter_code
_entity_poly.pdbx_strand_id
1 'polypeptide(L)'
;MRDHRFLKDGYNTLTFGYICRQLYTELCLKKKKIMKVFITGASGFIGSAVVQEMIDAGHQVSGLARSEKSAEIITNLGAQVIRGDLV
;
A
#
# COMPACT_ATOMS: atom_id res chain seq x y z
N MET A 1 2.99 -15.65 14.78
CA MET A 1 3.49 -17.02 14.57
C MET A 1 2.28 -17.95 14.44
N ARG A 2 1.79 -18.22 13.22
CA ARG A 2 0.68 -19.16 12.99
C ARG A 2 1.09 -20.14 11.88
N ASP A 3 1.69 -21.21 12.37
CA ASP A 3 1.67 -22.60 11.90
C ASP A 3 1.38 -22.91 10.41
N HIS A 4 2.44 -23.31 9.70
CA HIS A 4 2.47 -23.70 8.29
C HIS A 4 2.32 -25.22 8.05
N ARG A 5 1.66 -25.96 8.93
CA ARG A 5 1.54 -27.43 8.82
C ARG A 5 0.68 -27.99 7.67
N PHE A 6 0.10 -27.15 6.81
CA PHE A 6 -0.68 -27.59 5.63
C PHE A 6 0.15 -27.88 4.36
N LEU A 7 1.49 -27.85 4.45
CA LEU A 7 2.41 -28.07 3.31
C LEU A 7 3.09 -29.45 3.30
N LYS A 8 2.49 -30.48 3.90
CA LYS A 8 2.96 -31.85 3.82
C LYS A 8 1.80 -32.74 3.38
N ASP A 9 1.63 -32.90 2.08
CA ASP A 9 1.35 -34.19 1.42
C ASP A 9 1.05 -33.93 -0.07
N GLY A 10 2.02 -34.29 -0.92
CA GLY A 10 1.82 -34.47 -2.37
C GLY A 10 1.98 -33.22 -3.26
N TYR A 11 3.22 -32.75 -3.48
CA TYR A 11 3.51 -31.71 -4.47
C TYR A 11 4.46 -32.25 -5.55
N ASN A 12 3.91 -32.60 -6.70
CA ASN A 12 4.71 -32.86 -7.91
C ASN A 12 5.08 -31.49 -8.53
N THR A 13 6.37 -31.23 -8.70
CA THR A 13 7.00 -29.94 -8.32
C THR A 13 7.12 -28.84 -9.38
N LEU A 14 6.53 -28.93 -10.58
CA LEU A 14 6.73 -27.91 -11.62
C LEU A 14 5.45 -27.24 -12.14
N THR A 15 4.37 -28.00 -12.39
CA THR A 15 3.14 -27.45 -12.98
C THR A 15 2.23 -26.79 -11.93
N PHE A 16 2.15 -27.33 -10.72
CA PHE A 16 1.25 -26.83 -9.68
C PHE A 16 1.76 -25.55 -9.01
N GLY A 17 3.09 -25.36 -8.92
CA GLY A 17 3.70 -24.13 -8.40
C GLY A 17 3.34 -22.90 -9.25
N TYR A 18 3.34 -23.06 -10.58
CA TYR A 18 2.90 -22.02 -11.50
C TYR A 18 1.40 -21.74 -11.38
N ILE A 19 0.56 -22.77 -11.29
CA ILE A 19 -0.89 -22.59 -11.12
C ILE A 19 -1.19 -21.90 -9.79
N CYS A 20 -0.54 -22.30 -8.69
CA CYS A 20 -0.75 -21.70 -7.38
C CYS A 20 -0.24 -20.25 -7.34
N ARG A 21 0.89 -19.94 -8.00
CA ARG A 21 1.40 -18.56 -8.15
C ARG A 21 0.48 -17.72 -9.04
N GLN A 22 0.03 -18.24 -10.17
CA GLN A 22 -0.86 -17.55 -11.10
C GLN A 22 -2.24 -17.31 -10.49
N LEU A 23 -2.84 -18.31 -9.81
CA LEU A 23 -4.08 -18.13 -9.07
C LEU A 23 -3.91 -17.15 -7.91
N TYR A 24 -2.79 -17.19 -7.18
CA TYR A 24 -2.53 -16.27 -6.08
C TYR A 24 -2.36 -14.84 -6.59
N THR A 25 -1.62 -14.63 -7.67
CA THR A 25 -1.47 -13.34 -8.33
C THR A 25 -2.83 -12.82 -8.83
N GLU A 26 -3.60 -13.66 -9.51
CA GLU A 26 -4.95 -13.31 -9.96
C GLU A 26 -5.86 -12.97 -8.78
N LEU A 27 -5.93 -13.79 -7.72
CA LEU A 27 -6.83 -13.59 -6.58
C LEU A 27 -6.42 -12.42 -5.68
N CYS A 28 -5.13 -12.21 -5.44
CA CYS A 28 -4.63 -11.08 -4.65
C CYS A 28 -4.72 -9.76 -5.42
N LEU A 29 -4.45 -9.75 -6.73
CA LEU A 29 -4.56 -8.53 -7.55
C LEU A 29 -6.01 -8.17 -7.87
N LYS A 30 -6.93 -9.14 -8.02
CA LYS A 30 -8.37 -8.85 -8.29
C LYS A 30 -9.06 -8.14 -7.14
N LYS A 31 -8.59 -8.32 -5.90
CA LYS A 31 -9.13 -7.61 -4.73
C LYS A 31 -8.50 -6.21 -4.57
N LYS A 32 -8.35 -5.47 -5.67
CA LYS A 32 -7.96 -4.06 -5.64
C LYS A 32 -9.10 -3.24 -5.03
N LYS A 33 -9.17 -3.22 -3.70
CA LYS A 33 -10.13 -2.42 -2.94
C LYS A 33 -9.60 -0.99 -2.90
N ILE A 34 -10.38 -0.03 -3.40
CA ILE A 34 -10.10 1.39 -3.19
C ILE A 34 -10.27 1.69 -1.70
N MET A 35 -9.26 2.32 -1.11
CA MET A 35 -9.15 2.55 0.33
C MET A 35 -8.92 4.03 0.61
N LYS A 36 -9.21 4.45 1.84
CA LYS A 36 -8.79 5.75 2.38
C LYS A 36 -7.55 5.52 3.23
N VAL A 37 -6.44 6.15 2.87
CA VAL A 37 -5.12 5.93 3.49
C VAL A 37 -4.68 7.24 4.12
N PHE A 38 -4.36 7.20 5.41
CA PHE A 38 -3.81 8.33 6.14
C PHE A 38 -2.31 8.10 6.40
N ILE A 39 -1.47 9.02 5.95
CA ILE A 39 0.00 8.88 6.03
C ILE A 39 0.58 9.97 6.92
N THR A 40 1.20 9.54 8.02
CA THR A 40 2.02 10.39 8.87
C THR A 40 3.42 10.52 8.26
N GLY A 41 3.92 11.75 8.07
CA GLY A 41 5.20 11.97 7.37
C GLY A 41 5.09 11.95 5.85
N ALA A 42 3.91 12.21 5.29
CA ALA A 42 3.62 12.20 3.85
C ALA A 42 4.53 13.13 3.01
N SER A 43 5.08 14.20 3.59
CA SER A 43 6.01 15.10 2.90
C SER A 43 7.49 14.67 2.96
N GLY A 44 7.81 13.57 3.64
CA GLY A 44 9.20 13.08 3.79
C GLY A 44 9.64 12.23 2.59
N PHE A 45 10.95 11.93 2.49
CA PHE A 45 11.54 11.23 1.35
C PHE A 45 10.84 9.90 1.00
N ILE A 46 10.60 9.06 2.01
CA ILE A 46 9.87 7.79 1.83
C ILE A 46 8.37 8.05 1.68
N GLY A 47 7.83 8.94 2.52
CA GLY A 47 6.39 9.24 2.56
C GLY A 47 5.86 9.73 1.21
N SER A 48 6.61 10.58 0.51
CA SER A 48 6.20 11.11 -0.79
C SER A 48 6.14 10.03 -1.87
N ALA A 49 7.09 9.09 -1.88
CA ALA A 49 7.06 7.96 -2.80
C ALA A 49 5.86 7.05 -2.53
N VAL A 50 5.57 6.77 -1.25
CA VAL A 50 4.41 5.97 -0.85
C VAL A 50 3.09 6.66 -1.21
N VAL A 51 2.99 7.97 -1.00
CA VAL A 51 1.80 8.75 -1.39
C VAL A 51 1.54 8.60 -2.90
N GLN A 52 2.58 8.76 -3.72
CA GLN A 52 2.46 8.63 -5.16
C GLN A 52 1.99 7.23 -5.57
N GLU A 53 2.62 6.19 -5.02
CA GLU A 53 2.24 4.80 -5.30
C GLU A 53 0.78 4.51 -4.91
N MET A 54 0.32 5.03 -3.77
CA MET A 54 -1.05 4.84 -3.30
C MET A 54 -2.07 5.57 -4.17
N ILE A 55 -1.75 6.76 -4.66
CA ILE A 55 -2.58 7.53 -5.59
C ILE A 55 -2.63 6.84 -6.96
N ASP A 56 -1.49 6.38 -7.48
CA ASP A 56 -1.41 5.64 -8.75
C ASP A 56 -2.17 4.30 -8.65
N ALA A 57 -2.18 3.69 -7.46
CA ALA A 57 -3.02 2.55 -7.15
C ALA A 57 -4.52 2.91 -7.02
N GLY A 58 -4.90 4.18 -7.11
CA GLY A 58 -6.29 4.65 -7.08
C GLY A 58 -6.87 4.81 -5.68
N HIS A 59 -6.06 4.74 -4.63
CA HIS A 59 -6.52 4.97 -3.26
C HIS A 59 -6.71 6.46 -3.00
N GLN A 60 -7.61 6.79 -2.07
CA GLN A 60 -7.76 8.15 -1.56
C GLN A 60 -6.73 8.37 -0.47
N VAL A 61 -5.83 9.33 -0.64
CA VAL A 61 -4.73 9.56 0.29
C VAL A 61 -4.89 10.89 1.00
N SER A 62 -4.72 10.88 2.33
CA SER A 62 -4.63 12.06 3.17
C SER A 62 -3.29 12.06 3.92
N GLY A 63 -2.59 13.19 3.94
CA GLY A 63 -1.27 13.33 4.57
C GLY A 63 -1.26 14.35 5.71
N LEU A 64 -0.61 14.02 6.82
CA LEU A 64 -0.41 14.95 7.94
C LEU A 64 0.69 15.98 7.62
N ALA A 65 0.40 17.27 7.78
CA ALA A 65 1.34 18.37 7.61
C ALA A 65 1.45 19.24 8.88
N ARG A 66 2.68 19.37 9.38
CA ARG A 66 3.02 20.26 10.51
C ARG A 66 3.33 21.70 10.09
N SER A 67 3.68 21.91 8.83
CA SER A 67 4.08 23.21 8.27
C SER A 67 3.48 23.44 6.89
N GLU A 68 3.46 24.70 6.43
CA GLU A 68 3.01 25.05 5.07
C GLU A 68 3.81 24.34 3.99
N LYS A 69 5.14 24.31 4.12
CA LYS A 69 6.01 23.60 3.18
C LYS A 69 5.64 22.12 3.05
N SER A 70 5.33 21.46 4.16
CA SER A 70 4.86 20.07 4.14
C SER A 70 3.49 19.93 3.47
N ALA A 71 2.58 20.89 3.70
CA ALA A 71 1.26 20.91 3.07
C ALA A 71 1.34 21.11 1.55
N GLU A 72 2.19 22.01 1.07
CA GLU A 72 2.44 22.22 -0.36
C GLU A 72 2.93 20.95 -1.04
N ILE A 73 3.92 20.27 -0.44
CA ILE A 73 4.43 18.99 -0.97
C ILE A 73 3.30 17.96 -1.09
N ILE A 74 2.50 17.78 -0.04
CA ILE A 74 1.39 16.81 -0.01
C ILE A 74 0.32 17.17 -1.05
N THR A 75 0.01 18.47 -1.20
CA THR A 75 -0.94 18.95 -2.20
C THR A 75 -0.45 18.71 -3.62
N ASN A 76 0.83 18.98 -3.89
CA ASN A 76 1.45 18.75 -5.20
C ASN A 76 1.49 17.27 -5.58
N LEU A 77 1.56 16.37 -4.60
CA LEU A 77 1.44 14.92 -4.83
C LEU A 77 -0.01 14.49 -5.13
N GLY A 78 -1.01 15.36 -4.99
CA GLY A 78 -2.42 15.05 -5.21
C GLY A 78 -3.14 14.45 -4.01
N ALA A 79 -2.52 14.46 -2.82
CA ALA A 79 -3.13 13.99 -1.58
C ALA A 79 -3.84 15.13 -0.83
N GLN A 80 -4.86 14.78 -0.05
CA GLN A 80 -5.52 15.74 0.84
C GLN A 80 -4.62 16.08 2.04
N VAL A 81 -4.42 17.37 2.30
CA VAL A 81 -3.67 17.82 3.48
C VAL A 81 -4.54 17.79 4.72
N ILE A 82 -4.02 17.20 5.80
CA ILE A 82 -4.55 17.33 7.16
C ILE A 82 -3.52 18.10 7.98
N ARG A 83 -3.91 19.27 8.49
CA ARG A 83 -3.05 20.08 9.37
C ARG A 83 -3.08 19.52 10.78
N GLY A 84 -1.91 19.32 11.38
CA GLY A 84 -1.79 18.85 12.76
C GLY A 84 -0.41 18.29 13.07
N ASP A 85 -0.24 17.84 14.31
CA ASP A 85 0.97 17.18 14.82
C ASP A 85 0.57 16.01 15.73
N LEU A 86 1.49 15.09 15.96
CA LEU A 86 1.36 13.98 16.91
C LEU A 86 2.06 14.38 18.21
N VAL A 87 1.27 14.80 19.20
CA VAL A 87 1.74 15.14 20.56
C VAL A 87 1.59 13.98 21.52
#